data_AF-A0PVI4-F1
#
_entry.id   AF-A0PVI4-F1
#
_cell.length_a   1.000
_cell.length_b   1.000
_cell.length_c   1.000
_cell.angle_alpha   90.00
_cell.angle_beta   90.00
_cell.angle_gamma   90.00
#
_symmetry.space_group_name_H-M   'P 1'
#
loop_
_entity.id
_entity.type
_entity.pdbx_description
1 polymer ?
#
loop_
_entity_poly.entity_id
_entity_poly.type
_entity_poly.pdbx_seq_one_letter_code
_entity_poly.pdbx_strand_id
1 'polypeptide(L)'
;MSPVDALFLSAESREHPLHVGALQLFEPPEGAGRAFVHETHQAMLDCREVAPLFRKRPASFQGVLTNLGWSVDDDIDFGFHVRRSALPAPGRVRELLELTSRLHAHLLDRHRPLWETHVIEGLNDGRFAIYSKMHHALIDGVSGLALMRRSLPADPADTNFRATWSPAPERPRGVQTRPGPLRQLGGMLGSVAGLAPSSLRLARSALLEQQLTLPFATPRTMLNVAIGGARRCAAQSWDIDRVETVKNAAGVSLNDVVLAMCAGALRCYLEDNDALPDAPLVAMVRVSLRTERDSVGGNMVGAVLCNLATHLDDPAQRLAVIHASMRDNKKVLAQLPRAQALALSLLLLSPAALNTLPGLSTVTPPPFNVCISNVPGVREPRYFNGARLVGNYPLSLPINGQALNITLTSTADRLDFGLVGCRSSVPHLQRMLGHLETSLKELERAVGL
;
A
#
# COMPACT_ATOMS: atom_id res chain seq x y z
N MET A 1 18.13 -15.60 -1.86
CA MET A 1 17.17 -14.49 -1.98
C MET A 1 16.23 -14.79 -3.15
N SER A 2 14.97 -14.36 -3.13
CA SER A 2 14.07 -14.61 -4.28
C SER A 2 14.41 -13.67 -5.45
N PRO A 3 14.14 -14.03 -6.72
CA PRO A 3 14.34 -13.12 -7.85
C PRO A 3 13.54 -11.81 -7.76
N VAL A 4 12.35 -11.86 -7.15
CA VAL A 4 11.51 -10.67 -6.95
C VAL A 4 12.14 -9.74 -5.92
N ASP A 5 12.69 -10.28 -4.83
CA ASP A 5 13.40 -9.50 -3.80
C ASP A 5 14.62 -8.79 -4.41
N ALA A 6 15.38 -9.51 -5.24
CA ALA A 6 16.56 -8.99 -5.94
C ALA A 6 16.20 -7.86 -6.90
N LEU A 7 15.07 -7.98 -7.61
CA LEU A 7 14.56 -6.95 -8.51
C LEU A 7 14.20 -5.66 -7.76
N PHE A 8 13.58 -5.75 -6.58
CA PHE A 8 13.33 -4.57 -5.76
C PHE A 8 14.65 -3.90 -5.32
N LEU A 9 15.65 -4.67 -4.90
CA LEU A 9 16.94 -4.08 -4.50
C LEU A 9 17.70 -3.46 -5.68
N SER A 10 17.59 -4.03 -6.88
CA SER A 10 18.27 -3.50 -8.07
C SER A 10 17.55 -2.31 -8.71
N ALA A 11 16.21 -2.26 -8.64
CA ALA A 11 15.42 -1.18 -9.20
C ALA A 11 15.36 0.06 -8.29
N GLU A 12 15.63 -0.10 -6.99
CA GLU A 12 15.65 1.03 -6.05
C GLU A 12 16.81 2.00 -6.36
N SER A 13 16.49 3.30 -6.26
CA SER A 13 17.42 4.41 -6.45
C SER A 13 17.07 5.55 -5.50
N ARG A 14 17.89 6.61 -5.47
CA ARG A 14 17.65 7.76 -4.59
C ARG A 14 16.29 8.43 -4.86
N GLU A 15 15.86 8.41 -6.10
CA GLU A 15 14.59 8.95 -6.60
C GLU A 15 13.41 7.99 -6.35
N HIS A 16 13.71 6.69 -6.26
CA HIS A 16 12.72 5.60 -6.13
C HIS A 16 13.04 4.68 -4.94
N PRO A 17 12.93 5.16 -3.68
CA PRO A 17 12.96 4.26 -2.53
C PRO A 17 11.86 3.20 -2.65
N LEU A 18 12.20 1.92 -2.53
CA LEU A 18 11.25 0.80 -2.68
C LEU A 18 10.90 0.18 -1.33
N HIS A 19 10.55 1.04 -0.38
CA HIS A 19 10.00 0.67 0.91
C HIS A 19 8.52 0.99 1.03
N VAL A 20 7.86 0.30 1.95
CA VAL A 20 6.52 0.65 2.44
C VAL A 20 6.64 1.18 3.86
N GLY A 21 5.63 1.91 4.29
CA GLY A 21 5.46 2.21 5.69
C GLY A 21 4.01 2.17 6.14
N ALA A 22 3.83 2.29 7.44
CA ALA A 22 2.55 2.55 8.06
C ALA A 22 2.72 3.63 9.11
N LEU A 23 1.84 4.62 9.09
CA LEU A 23 1.72 5.61 10.14
C LEU A 23 0.52 5.21 11.01
N GLN A 24 0.81 4.79 12.23
CA GLN A 24 -0.17 4.38 13.22
C GLN A 24 -0.33 5.48 14.27
N LEU A 25 -1.57 5.79 14.62
CA LEU A 25 -1.92 6.84 15.58
C LEU A 25 -2.61 6.22 16.78
N PHE A 26 -2.15 6.58 17.97
CA PHE A 26 -2.58 5.96 19.21
C PHE A 26 -3.07 6.97 20.24
N GLU A 27 -4.16 6.63 20.91
CA GLU A 27 -4.62 7.28 22.13
C GLU A 27 -4.04 6.54 23.34
N PRO A 28 -3.23 7.19 24.19
CA PRO A 28 -2.76 6.59 25.43
C PRO A 28 -3.91 6.12 26.32
N PRO A 29 -3.67 5.13 27.22
CA PRO A 29 -4.64 4.76 28.25
C PRO A 29 -5.07 5.96 29.11
N GLU A 30 -6.28 5.88 29.66
CA GLU A 30 -6.72 6.88 30.64
C GLU A 30 -5.76 6.92 31.84
N GLY A 31 -5.39 8.14 32.27
CA GLY A 31 -4.44 8.33 33.36
C GLY A 31 -2.96 8.12 32.97
N ALA A 32 -2.64 7.83 31.70
CA ALA A 32 -1.27 7.74 31.24
C ALA A 32 -0.50 9.06 31.48
N GLY A 33 0.62 8.98 32.19
CA GLY A 33 1.47 10.14 32.49
C GLY A 33 2.29 10.61 31.28
N ARG A 34 2.99 11.75 31.43
CA ARG A 34 3.87 12.31 30.39
C ARG A 34 5.02 11.38 29.98
N ALA A 35 5.35 10.39 30.80
CA ALA A 35 6.40 9.41 30.55
C ALA A 35 5.95 8.26 29.63
N PHE A 36 4.63 8.08 29.38
CA PHE A 36 4.10 6.92 28.68
C PHE A 36 4.75 6.63 27.32
N VAL A 37 4.97 7.67 26.51
CA VAL A 37 5.59 7.51 25.18
C VAL A 37 7.08 7.15 25.30
N HIS A 38 7.76 7.68 26.32
CA HIS A 38 9.14 7.33 26.62
C HIS A 38 9.25 5.88 27.08
N GLU A 39 8.41 5.45 28.02
CA GLU A 39 8.36 4.07 28.52
C GLU A 39 8.03 3.08 27.41
N THR A 40 7.10 3.43 26.52
CA THR A 40 6.77 2.64 25.32
C THR A 40 7.97 2.50 24.39
N HIS A 41 8.74 3.58 24.18
CA HIS A 41 9.98 3.53 23.39
C HIS A 41 11.05 2.68 24.07
N GLN A 42 11.20 2.75 25.40
CA GLN A 42 12.15 1.90 26.13
C GLN A 42 11.75 0.42 26.07
N ALA A 43 10.46 0.10 26.24
CA ALA A 43 9.96 -1.26 26.09
C ALA A 43 10.24 -1.84 24.68
N MET A 44 10.16 -1.01 23.63
CA MET A 44 10.62 -1.40 22.29
C MET A 44 12.12 -1.71 22.27
N LEU A 45 12.96 -0.84 22.86
CA LEU A 45 14.41 -1.05 22.88
C LEU A 45 14.83 -2.30 23.67
N ASP A 46 14.08 -2.68 24.69
CA ASP A 46 14.33 -3.85 25.53
C ASP A 46 13.81 -5.17 24.90
N CYS A 47 13.01 -5.09 23.84
CA CYS A 47 12.46 -6.26 23.15
C CYS A 47 13.51 -6.97 22.25
N ARG A 48 14.25 -7.92 22.83
CA ARG A 48 15.34 -8.66 22.15
C ARG A 48 14.89 -9.81 21.26
N GLU A 49 13.63 -10.24 21.34
CA GLU A 49 13.12 -11.30 20.49
C GLU A 49 12.86 -10.77 19.07
N VAL A 50 13.76 -11.08 18.14
CA VAL A 50 13.66 -10.66 16.73
C VAL A 50 13.38 -11.86 15.84
N ALA A 51 12.27 -11.83 15.11
CA ALA A 51 11.94 -12.86 14.13
C ALA A 51 12.99 -12.88 12.99
N PRO A 52 13.29 -14.05 12.39
CA PRO A 52 14.34 -14.18 11.37
C PRO A 52 14.21 -13.23 10.18
N LEU A 53 12.99 -12.76 9.87
CA LEU A 53 12.75 -11.77 8.81
C LEU A 53 13.45 -10.43 9.08
N PHE A 54 13.36 -9.93 10.31
CA PHE A 54 13.86 -8.62 10.72
C PHE A 54 15.36 -8.60 11.02
N ARG A 55 16.03 -9.75 10.85
CA ARG A 55 17.48 -9.88 10.92
C ARG A 55 18.15 -9.83 9.55
N LYS A 56 17.36 -9.81 8.47
CA LYS A 56 17.88 -9.92 7.11
C LYS A 56 18.34 -8.58 6.55
N ARG A 57 19.55 -8.57 6.00
CA ARG A 57 20.08 -7.49 5.17
C ARG A 57 20.67 -8.02 3.87
N PRO A 58 20.77 -7.22 2.80
CA PRO A 58 21.43 -7.62 1.58
C PRO A 58 22.87 -8.10 1.84
N ALA A 59 23.22 -9.26 1.30
CA ALA A 59 24.58 -9.77 1.35
C ALA A 59 25.48 -8.96 0.41
N SER A 60 26.71 -8.72 0.84
CA SER A 60 27.80 -8.22 0.00
C SER A 60 28.86 -9.31 -0.12
N PHE A 61 29.11 -9.81 -1.33
CA PHE A 61 30.18 -10.77 -1.58
C PHE A 61 31.41 -10.03 -2.12
N GLN A 62 32.47 -10.00 -1.31
CA GLN A 62 33.78 -9.40 -1.64
C GLN A 62 33.69 -7.95 -2.17
N GLY A 63 32.66 -7.19 -1.81
CA GLY A 63 32.48 -5.79 -2.24
C GLY A 63 32.13 -5.59 -3.73
N VAL A 64 32.17 -6.63 -4.56
CA VAL A 64 31.98 -6.53 -6.02
C VAL A 64 30.57 -6.94 -6.45
N LEU A 65 29.96 -7.92 -5.78
CA LEU A 65 28.61 -8.39 -6.09
C LEU A 65 27.71 -8.17 -4.86
N THR A 66 27.01 -7.04 -4.85
CA THR A 66 26.01 -6.70 -3.82
C THR A 66 24.62 -7.15 -4.25
N ASN A 67 23.72 -7.38 -3.28
CA ASN A 67 22.30 -7.64 -3.53
C ASN A 67 21.99 -8.95 -4.28
N LEU A 68 22.78 -10.02 -4.09
CA LEU A 68 22.49 -11.36 -4.65
C LEU A 68 22.04 -12.39 -3.61
N GLY A 69 22.15 -12.06 -2.33
CA GLY A 69 21.79 -12.94 -1.22
C GLY A 69 21.28 -12.16 -0.01
N TRP A 70 20.82 -12.90 0.99
CA TRP A 70 20.50 -12.37 2.32
C TRP A 70 21.63 -12.75 3.27
N SER A 71 22.15 -11.78 4.02
CA SER A 71 22.90 -12.00 5.25
C SER A 71 21.96 -11.84 6.44
N VAL A 72 22.30 -12.47 7.55
CA VAL A 72 21.55 -12.38 8.81
C VAL A 72 22.46 -11.69 9.83
N ASP A 73 21.91 -10.69 10.51
CA ASP A 73 22.58 -10.05 11.64
C ASP A 73 22.08 -10.66 12.94
N ASP A 74 23.01 -11.19 13.74
CA ASP A 74 22.72 -11.84 15.01
C ASP A 74 22.57 -10.84 16.17
N ASP A 75 23.23 -9.68 16.05
CA ASP A 75 23.14 -8.57 17.00
C ASP A 75 22.50 -7.35 16.31
N ILE A 76 21.30 -6.99 16.75
CA ILE A 76 20.52 -5.90 16.18
C ILE A 76 20.77 -4.63 16.99
N ASP A 77 21.30 -3.61 16.33
CA ASP A 77 21.42 -2.26 16.88
C ASP A 77 20.04 -1.58 16.95
N PHE A 78 19.31 -1.83 18.03
CA PHE A 78 17.98 -1.27 18.25
C PHE A 78 17.97 0.26 18.34
N GLY A 79 19.07 0.89 18.78
CA GLY A 79 19.18 2.35 18.79
C GLY A 79 19.16 2.94 17.37
N PHE A 80 19.64 2.18 16.39
CA PHE A 80 19.51 2.53 14.98
C PHE A 80 18.09 2.31 14.44
N HIS A 81 17.48 1.16 14.72
CA HIS A 81 16.20 0.76 14.12
C HIS A 81 14.97 1.37 14.82
N VAL A 82 15.05 1.68 16.12
CA VAL A 82 13.93 2.16 16.94
C VAL A 82 14.26 3.55 17.48
N ARG A 83 13.72 4.57 16.82
CA ARG A 83 14.03 5.97 17.12
C ARG A 83 12.84 6.65 17.77
N ARG A 84 13.14 7.60 18.66
CA ARG A 84 12.14 8.54 19.19
C ARG A 84 12.27 9.87 18.46
N SER A 85 11.16 10.53 18.20
CA SER A 85 11.09 11.84 17.56
C SER A 85 10.00 12.67 18.21
N ALA A 86 10.14 14.00 18.18
CA ALA A 86 9.13 14.92 18.68
C ALA A 86 8.69 15.89 17.57
N LEU A 87 7.41 16.22 17.56
CA LEU A 87 6.87 17.21 16.62
C LEU A 87 7.20 18.64 17.07
N PRO A 88 7.51 19.54 16.11
CA PRO A 88 7.61 20.96 16.42
C PRO A 88 6.23 21.51 16.81
N ALA A 89 6.21 22.60 17.58
CA ALA A 89 4.98 23.35 17.84
C ALA A 89 4.34 23.81 16.51
N PRO A 90 2.99 23.80 16.39
CA PRO A 90 2.01 23.53 17.44
C PRO A 90 1.60 22.05 17.59
N GLY A 91 2.32 21.10 16.98
CA GLY A 91 2.08 19.67 17.21
C GLY A 91 0.78 19.14 16.63
N ARG A 92 0.35 19.59 15.44
CA ARG A 92 -0.87 19.08 14.79
C ARG A 92 -0.54 17.86 13.93
N VAL A 93 -1.60 17.19 13.45
CA VAL A 93 -1.50 16.16 12.40
C VAL A 93 -0.74 16.66 11.16
N ARG A 94 -0.80 17.96 10.85
CA ARG A 94 0.01 18.56 9.79
C ARG A 94 1.51 18.35 10.01
N GLU A 95 2.02 18.70 11.19
CA GLU A 95 3.43 18.56 11.52
C GLU A 95 3.85 17.07 11.53
N LEU A 96 2.94 16.17 11.95
CA LEU A 96 3.13 14.72 11.86
C LEU A 96 3.31 14.22 10.43
N LEU A 97 2.45 14.67 9.52
CA LEU A 97 2.52 14.29 8.10
C LEU A 97 3.74 14.91 7.42
N GLU A 98 4.17 16.11 7.82
CA GLU A 98 5.41 16.72 7.33
C GLU A 98 6.66 15.92 7.79
N LEU A 99 6.72 15.51 9.07
CA LEU A 99 7.78 14.62 9.56
C LEU A 99 7.76 13.27 8.80
N THR A 100 6.60 12.63 8.73
CA THR A 100 6.43 11.35 8.04
C THR A 100 6.84 11.43 6.57
N SER A 101 6.52 12.54 5.88
CA SER A 101 6.95 12.78 4.49
C SER A 101 8.47 12.77 4.34
N ARG A 102 9.20 13.36 5.29
CA ARG A 102 10.68 13.36 5.29
C ARG A 102 11.22 11.97 5.57
N LEU A 103 10.69 11.29 6.58
CA LEU A 103 11.11 9.93 6.94
C LEU A 103 10.89 8.98 5.76
N HIS A 104 9.74 9.06 5.09
CA HIS A 104 9.39 8.22 3.95
C HIS A 104 10.20 8.53 2.67
N ALA A 105 10.87 9.68 2.59
CA ALA A 105 11.72 10.06 1.44
C ALA A 105 13.16 9.50 1.54
N HIS A 106 13.58 9.02 2.72
CA HIS A 106 14.92 8.50 2.96
C HIS A 106 15.00 6.98 2.72
N LEU A 107 16.02 6.57 1.96
CA LEU A 107 16.38 5.18 1.75
C LEU A 107 16.74 4.50 3.07
N LEU A 108 16.45 3.20 3.15
CA LEU A 108 16.95 2.35 4.22
C LEU A 108 18.43 2.03 4.00
N ASP A 109 19.20 1.97 5.08
CA ASP A 109 20.62 1.57 5.02
C ASP A 109 20.73 0.07 4.71
N ARG A 110 21.31 -0.27 3.55
CA ARG A 110 21.48 -1.65 3.09
C ARG A 110 22.58 -2.41 3.82
N HIS A 111 23.37 -1.75 4.66
CA HIS A 111 24.34 -2.40 5.55
C HIS A 111 23.70 -2.97 6.82
N ARG A 112 22.40 -2.74 7.01
CA ARG A 112 21.64 -3.16 8.19
C ARG A 112 20.32 -3.84 7.77
N PRO A 113 19.61 -4.51 8.69
CA PRO A 113 18.31 -5.06 8.37
C PRO A 113 17.34 -3.98 7.88
N LEU A 114 16.61 -4.27 6.80
CA LEU A 114 15.92 -3.22 6.04
C LEU A 114 14.57 -2.80 6.65
N TRP A 115 14.59 -2.29 7.88
CA TRP A 115 13.42 -1.75 8.57
C TRP A 115 13.79 -0.66 9.56
N GLU A 116 12.84 0.23 9.85
CA GLU A 116 12.94 1.31 10.84
C GLU A 116 11.59 1.48 11.55
N THR A 117 11.60 1.95 12.78
CA THR A 117 10.42 2.32 13.57
C THR A 117 10.70 3.63 14.30
N HIS A 118 9.78 4.58 14.17
CA HIS A 118 9.84 5.89 14.80
C HIS A 118 8.65 6.05 15.74
N VAL A 119 8.91 6.18 17.05
CA VAL A 119 7.93 6.61 18.04
C VAL A 119 7.92 8.13 18.06
N ILE A 120 6.79 8.74 17.71
CA ILE A 120 6.65 10.17 17.49
C ILE A 120 5.71 10.75 18.55
N GLU A 121 6.23 11.66 19.36
CA GLU A 121 5.50 12.36 20.42
C GLU A 121 5.23 13.83 20.06
N GLY A 122 4.48 14.52 20.94
CA GLY A 122 4.27 15.97 20.83
C GLY A 122 3.07 16.37 19.98
N LEU A 123 2.10 15.47 19.76
CA LEU A 123 0.79 15.88 19.27
C LEU A 123 0.05 16.67 20.35
N ASN A 124 -0.60 17.75 19.95
CA ASN A 124 -1.27 18.68 20.86
C ASN A 124 -2.58 18.15 21.46
N ASP A 125 -3.10 17.05 20.92
CA ASP A 125 -4.31 16.38 21.40
C ASP A 125 -4.00 15.19 22.33
N GLY A 126 -2.74 15.03 22.75
CA GLY A 126 -2.31 13.99 23.69
C GLY A 126 -2.04 12.64 23.05
N ARG A 127 -2.30 12.47 21.75
CA ARG A 127 -1.97 11.23 21.02
C ARG A 127 -0.46 11.11 20.77
N PHE A 128 -0.03 9.93 20.36
CA PHE A 128 1.30 9.70 19.81
C PHE A 128 1.21 8.83 18.56
N ALA A 129 2.25 8.81 17.76
CA ALA A 129 2.27 8.02 16.53
C ALA A 129 3.46 7.06 16.50
N ILE A 130 3.29 5.95 15.79
CA ILE A 130 4.36 5.04 15.41
C ILE A 130 4.42 5.03 13.88
N TYR A 131 5.55 5.45 13.32
CA TYR A 131 5.84 5.31 11.90
C TYR A 131 6.81 4.14 11.69
N SER A 132 6.34 3.09 11.04
CA SER A 132 7.13 1.91 10.71
C SER A 132 7.43 1.88 9.23
N LYS A 133 8.67 1.55 8.86
CA LYS A 133 9.14 1.47 7.46
C LYS A 133 9.84 0.14 7.24
N MET A 134 9.56 -0.54 6.13
CA MET A 134 10.22 -1.79 5.73
C MET A 134 10.45 -1.83 4.22
N HIS A 135 11.59 -2.35 3.79
CA HIS A 135 11.89 -2.50 2.37
C HIS A 135 11.06 -3.63 1.71
N HIS A 136 10.61 -3.44 0.47
CA HIS A 136 9.75 -4.42 -0.20
C HIS A 136 10.40 -5.78 -0.46
N ALA A 137 11.73 -5.81 -0.58
CA ALA A 137 12.47 -7.06 -0.68
C ALA A 137 12.36 -7.93 0.59
N LEU A 138 12.08 -7.33 1.77
CA LEU A 138 11.79 -8.11 2.97
C LEU A 138 10.33 -8.52 3.03
N ILE A 139 9.42 -7.58 2.76
CA ILE A 139 8.00 -7.77 3.02
C ILE A 139 7.14 -7.02 2.00
N ASP A 140 6.10 -7.67 1.49
CA ASP A 140 5.06 -6.98 0.73
C ASP A 140 4.10 -6.21 1.67
N GLY A 141 3.32 -5.28 1.12
CA GLY A 141 2.44 -4.43 1.94
C GLY A 141 1.32 -5.17 2.68
N VAL A 142 0.81 -6.27 2.13
CA VAL A 142 -0.26 -7.07 2.78
C VAL A 142 0.32 -7.85 3.96
N SER A 143 1.47 -8.51 3.76
CA SER A 143 2.21 -9.18 4.82
C SER A 143 2.67 -8.20 5.90
N GLY A 144 3.08 -6.98 5.52
CA GLY A 144 3.48 -5.92 6.44
C GLY A 144 2.36 -5.51 7.38
N LEU A 145 1.18 -5.22 6.83
CA LEU A 145 0.00 -4.90 7.65
C LEU A 145 -0.47 -6.09 8.50
N ALA A 146 -0.41 -7.31 7.96
CA ALA A 146 -0.74 -8.52 8.72
C ALA A 146 0.22 -8.72 9.91
N LEU A 147 1.50 -8.39 9.74
CA LEU A 147 2.52 -8.46 10.79
C LEU A 147 2.31 -7.39 11.85
N MET A 148 2.02 -6.16 11.44
CA MET A 148 1.68 -5.07 12.35
C MET A 148 0.44 -5.36 13.19
N ARG A 149 -0.56 -6.07 12.64
CA ARG A 149 -1.74 -6.49 13.42
C ARG A 149 -1.41 -7.49 14.52
N ARG A 150 -0.38 -8.32 14.33
CA ARG A 150 0.00 -9.33 15.33
C ARG A 150 0.63 -8.72 16.57
N SER A 151 1.25 -7.55 16.45
CA SER A 151 1.74 -6.77 17.58
C SER A 151 0.63 -5.98 18.28
N LEU A 152 -0.63 -6.09 17.82
CA LEU A 152 -1.74 -5.30 18.33
C LEU A 152 -2.85 -6.21 18.88
N PRO A 153 -2.82 -6.56 20.18
CA PRO A 153 -3.89 -7.31 20.82
C PRO A 153 -5.25 -6.59 20.73
N ALA A 154 -6.33 -7.38 20.83
CA ALA A 154 -7.70 -6.87 20.88
C ALA A 154 -8.13 -6.52 22.32
N ASP A 155 -7.51 -7.14 23.33
CA ASP A 155 -7.78 -6.88 24.73
C ASP A 155 -6.98 -5.67 25.21
N PRO A 156 -7.61 -4.57 25.67
CA PRO A 156 -6.89 -3.41 26.24
C PRO A 156 -6.10 -3.76 27.51
N ALA A 157 -6.45 -4.84 28.21
CA ALA A 157 -5.74 -5.30 29.40
C ALA A 157 -4.53 -6.18 29.09
N ASP A 158 -4.28 -6.56 27.82
CA ASP A 158 -3.07 -7.28 27.43
C ASP A 158 -1.85 -6.34 27.54
N THR A 159 -1.12 -6.48 28.64
CA THR A 159 0.12 -5.75 28.93
C THR A 159 1.36 -6.45 28.40
N ASN A 160 1.22 -7.61 27.75
CA ASN A 160 2.36 -8.27 27.14
C ASN A 160 2.85 -7.44 25.95
N PHE A 161 4.02 -6.83 26.12
CA PHE A 161 4.63 -6.04 25.08
C PHE A 161 5.00 -6.92 23.87
N ARG A 162 4.55 -6.53 22.68
CA ARG A 162 4.82 -7.23 21.43
C ARG A 162 5.25 -6.22 20.39
N ALA A 163 6.52 -6.23 19.99
CA ALA A 163 6.97 -5.39 18.90
C ALA A 163 6.57 -5.97 17.53
N THR A 164 6.57 -5.13 16.50
CA THR A 164 6.31 -5.57 15.12
C THR A 164 7.35 -6.58 14.63
N TRP A 165 8.57 -6.56 15.19
CA TRP A 165 9.64 -7.49 14.85
C TRP A 165 9.63 -8.81 15.64
N SER A 166 8.76 -8.94 16.63
CA SER A 166 8.72 -10.12 17.48
C SER A 166 8.22 -11.37 16.72
N PRO A 167 8.74 -12.57 17.05
CA PRO A 167 8.23 -13.83 16.53
C PRO A 167 6.72 -13.98 16.72
N ALA A 168 6.09 -14.83 15.89
CA ALA A 168 4.71 -15.21 16.16
C ALA A 168 4.67 -16.08 17.42
N PRO A 169 3.68 -15.88 18.31
CA PRO A 169 3.39 -16.90 19.30
C PRO A 169 3.14 -18.22 18.55
N GLU A 170 3.79 -19.30 19.00
CA GLU A 170 3.71 -20.60 18.35
C GLU A 170 2.24 -21.02 18.23
N ARG A 171 1.72 -21.12 17.00
CA ARG A 171 0.49 -21.88 16.76
C ARG A 171 0.83 -23.37 16.79
N PRO A 172 -0.04 -24.24 17.31
CA PRO A 172 0.14 -25.68 17.20
C PRO A 172 0.43 -26.03 15.73
N ARG A 173 1.55 -26.74 15.50
CA ARG A 173 2.01 -27.09 14.15
C ARG A 173 1.00 -28.01 13.47
N GLY A 174 0.04 -27.43 12.75
CA GLY A 174 -0.51 -28.11 11.58
C GLY A 174 0.61 -28.27 10.58
N VAL A 175 0.84 -29.48 10.07
CA VAL A 175 1.93 -29.80 9.13
C VAL A 175 1.76 -28.96 7.85
N GLN A 176 2.35 -27.76 7.83
CA GLN A 176 2.57 -27.01 6.61
C GLN A 176 3.83 -27.57 5.96
N THR A 177 3.63 -28.44 4.98
CA THR A 177 4.72 -28.89 4.11
C THR A 177 5.29 -27.68 3.38
N ARG A 178 6.50 -27.27 3.75
CA ARG A 178 7.30 -26.37 2.91
C ARG A 178 7.44 -27.04 1.54
N PRO A 179 7.02 -26.40 0.43
CA PRO A 179 7.24 -26.99 -0.88
C PRO A 179 8.75 -27.12 -1.09
N GLY A 180 9.22 -28.32 -1.43
CA GLY A 180 10.63 -28.53 -1.76
C GLY A 180 11.07 -27.63 -2.92
N PRO A 181 12.39 -27.37 -3.08
CA PRO A 181 12.93 -26.49 -4.12
C PRO A 181 12.48 -26.88 -5.54
N LEU A 182 12.25 -28.18 -5.80
CA LEU A 182 11.70 -28.70 -7.05
C LEU A 182 10.25 -28.25 -7.34
N ARG A 183 9.43 -28.05 -6.31
CA ARG A 183 8.04 -27.56 -6.45
C ARG A 183 8.00 -26.04 -6.68
N GLN A 184 8.97 -25.30 -6.15
CA GLN A 184 9.15 -23.87 -6.45
C GLN A 184 9.65 -23.66 -7.89
N LEU A 185 10.59 -24.50 -8.35
CA LEU A 185 11.00 -24.57 -9.76
C LEU A 185 9.83 -24.97 -10.67
N GLY A 186 9.01 -25.95 -10.28
CA GLY A 186 7.80 -26.34 -11.02
C GLY A 186 6.74 -25.22 -11.07
N GLY A 187 6.55 -24.47 -9.97
CA GLY A 187 5.69 -23.30 -9.94
C GLY A 187 6.20 -22.14 -10.81
N MET A 188 7.51 -21.92 -10.85
CA MET A 188 8.15 -20.96 -11.74
C MET A 188 8.07 -21.39 -13.21
N LEU A 189 8.32 -22.66 -13.54
CA LEU A 189 8.16 -23.19 -14.91
C LEU A 189 6.70 -23.13 -15.36
N GLY A 190 5.73 -23.41 -14.47
CA GLY A 190 4.31 -23.21 -14.75
C GLY A 190 3.91 -21.75 -14.94
N SER A 191 4.55 -20.83 -14.22
CA SER A 191 4.36 -19.38 -14.38
C SER A 191 4.98 -18.86 -15.68
N VAL A 192 6.14 -19.38 -16.07
CA VAL A 192 6.80 -19.11 -17.36
C VAL A 192 6.02 -19.72 -18.53
N ALA A 193 5.47 -20.92 -18.37
CA ALA A 193 4.55 -21.50 -19.35
C ALA A 193 3.26 -20.68 -19.49
N GLY A 194 2.76 -20.06 -18.41
CA GLY A 194 1.67 -19.08 -18.46
C GLY A 194 2.05 -17.78 -19.18
N LEU A 195 3.34 -17.49 -19.32
CA LEU A 195 3.90 -16.39 -20.13
C LEU A 195 4.26 -16.83 -21.56
N ALA A 196 3.86 -18.05 -21.98
CA ALA A 196 4.02 -18.46 -23.37
C ALA A 196 3.26 -17.50 -24.30
N PRO A 197 3.78 -17.21 -25.51
CA PRO A 197 3.14 -16.28 -26.45
C PRO A 197 1.68 -16.63 -26.78
N SER A 198 1.31 -17.92 -26.71
CA SER A 198 -0.06 -18.40 -26.89
C SER A 198 -0.98 -18.00 -25.75
N SER A 199 -0.55 -18.17 -24.49
CA SER A 199 -1.32 -17.77 -23.30
C SER A 199 -1.48 -16.25 -23.20
N LEU A 200 -0.44 -15.47 -23.56
CA LEU A 200 -0.57 -14.01 -23.65
C LEU A 200 -1.54 -13.58 -24.76
N ARG A 201 -1.54 -14.25 -25.92
CA ARG A 201 -2.50 -13.94 -27.00
C ARG A 201 -3.93 -14.20 -26.57
N LEU A 202 -4.20 -15.33 -25.89
CA LEU A 202 -5.51 -15.68 -25.34
C LEU A 202 -5.96 -14.68 -24.26
N ALA A 203 -5.07 -14.27 -23.36
CA ALA A 203 -5.40 -13.27 -22.35
C ALA A 203 -5.68 -11.89 -22.98
N ARG A 204 -4.91 -11.51 -23.99
CA ARG A 204 -5.10 -10.26 -24.74
C ARG A 204 -6.37 -10.27 -25.58
N SER A 205 -6.71 -11.39 -26.23
CA SER A 205 -7.95 -11.52 -26.99
C SER A 205 -9.17 -11.47 -26.07
N ALA A 206 -9.12 -12.12 -24.91
CA ALA A 206 -10.19 -12.01 -23.91
C ALA A 206 -10.39 -10.57 -23.41
N LEU A 207 -9.29 -9.79 -23.28
CA LEU A 207 -9.36 -8.38 -22.90
C LEU A 207 -9.98 -7.51 -24.02
N LEU A 208 -9.64 -7.80 -25.28
CA LEU A 208 -10.14 -7.09 -26.47
C LEU A 208 -11.60 -7.43 -26.78
N GLU A 209 -11.98 -8.71 -26.71
CA GLU A 209 -13.34 -9.19 -26.99
C GLU A 209 -14.38 -8.66 -26.00
N GLN A 210 -13.98 -8.44 -24.73
CA GLN A 210 -14.86 -7.86 -23.71
C GLN A 210 -14.79 -6.32 -23.61
N GLN A 211 -14.14 -5.64 -24.57
CA GLN A 211 -13.99 -4.17 -24.58
C GLN A 211 -13.43 -3.60 -23.26
N LEU A 212 -12.59 -4.37 -22.56
CA LEU A 212 -12.04 -3.96 -21.28
C LEU A 212 -11.00 -2.85 -21.48
N THR A 213 -10.78 -2.05 -20.43
CA THR A 213 -9.78 -0.98 -20.44
C THR A 213 -8.40 -1.56 -20.76
N LEU A 214 -7.93 -1.28 -21.97
CA LEU A 214 -6.65 -1.79 -22.45
C LEU A 214 -5.51 -0.99 -21.82
N PRO A 215 -4.40 -1.65 -21.43
CA PRO A 215 -3.18 -0.93 -21.09
C PRO A 215 -2.75 -0.10 -22.31
N PHE A 216 -2.15 1.08 -22.06
CA PHE A 216 -1.61 2.00 -23.08
C PHE A 216 -2.62 2.82 -23.90
N ALA A 217 -3.92 2.77 -23.59
CA ALA A 217 -4.91 3.74 -24.09
C ALA A 217 -5.15 4.90 -23.08
N THR A 218 -4.26 5.03 -22.10
CA THR A 218 -4.40 5.90 -20.94
C THR A 218 -3.87 7.30 -21.24
N PRO A 219 -4.57 8.38 -20.83
CA PRO A 219 -4.07 9.74 -21.04
C PRO A 219 -2.76 9.98 -20.26
N ARG A 220 -1.86 10.76 -20.84
CA ARG A 220 -0.70 11.29 -20.11
C ARG A 220 -1.16 12.46 -19.24
N THR A 221 -0.76 12.46 -17.98
CA THR A 221 -1.09 13.52 -17.02
C THR A 221 0.14 13.90 -16.19
N MET A 222 0.01 14.94 -15.36
CA MET A 222 1.03 15.30 -14.37
C MET A 222 1.37 14.16 -13.38
N LEU A 223 0.52 13.14 -13.28
CA LEU A 223 0.77 11.95 -12.44
C LEU A 223 1.71 10.94 -13.10
N ASN A 224 1.98 11.04 -14.41
CA ASN A 224 2.72 10.05 -15.18
C ASN A 224 4.05 10.58 -15.71
N VAL A 225 4.79 11.25 -14.84
CA VAL A 225 6.07 11.89 -15.13
C VAL A 225 7.21 11.22 -14.37
N ALA A 226 8.46 11.54 -14.75
CA ALA A 226 9.62 11.21 -13.92
C ALA A 226 9.51 11.91 -12.56
N ILE A 227 9.96 11.26 -11.49
CA ILE A 227 9.85 11.77 -10.13
C ILE A 227 11.21 11.89 -9.45
N GLY A 228 11.34 12.84 -8.52
CA GLY A 228 12.48 12.92 -7.62
C GLY A 228 12.26 12.10 -6.34
N GLY A 229 13.26 12.05 -5.45
CA GLY A 229 13.20 11.30 -4.19
C GLY A 229 12.38 11.94 -3.06
N ALA A 230 12.02 13.21 -3.18
CA ALA A 230 11.22 13.89 -2.17
C ALA A 230 9.77 13.39 -2.17
N ARG A 231 9.22 13.15 -0.98
CA ARG A 231 7.84 12.67 -0.81
C ARG A 231 6.98 13.69 -0.10
N ARG A 232 5.68 13.64 -0.38
CA ARG A 232 4.62 14.22 0.43
C ARG A 232 3.66 13.11 0.79
N CYS A 233 3.37 12.98 2.09
CA CYS A 233 2.37 12.08 2.63
C CYS A 233 1.16 12.89 3.06
N ALA A 234 -0.03 12.39 2.74
CA ALA A 234 -1.30 12.88 3.25
C ALA A 234 -2.11 11.70 3.76
N ALA A 235 -2.78 11.84 4.89
CA ALA A 235 -3.56 10.76 5.45
C ALA A 235 -4.79 11.29 6.19
N GLN A 236 -5.88 10.54 6.13
CA GLN A 236 -7.14 10.88 6.77
C GLN A 236 -8.00 9.61 6.91
N SER A 237 -8.85 9.59 7.93
CA SER A 237 -9.83 8.52 8.16
C SER A 237 -11.24 9.02 7.89
N TRP A 238 -12.06 8.16 7.31
CA TRP A 238 -13.52 8.33 7.21
C TRP A 238 -14.23 7.27 8.05
N ASP A 239 -15.45 7.57 8.45
CA ASP A 239 -16.33 6.56 9.04
C ASP A 239 -16.70 5.53 7.97
N ILE A 240 -16.44 4.25 8.24
CA ILE A 240 -16.74 3.17 7.30
C ILE A 240 -18.24 3.02 7.08
N ASP A 241 -19.07 3.34 8.08
CA ASP A 241 -20.52 3.19 8.01
C ASP A 241 -21.13 4.23 7.06
N ARG A 242 -20.55 5.43 6.97
CA ARG A 242 -20.93 6.43 5.93
C ARG A 242 -20.72 5.87 4.52
N VAL A 243 -19.57 5.26 4.28
CA VAL A 243 -19.23 4.66 2.98
C VAL A 243 -20.10 3.42 2.71
N GLU A 244 -20.37 2.60 3.73
CA GLU A 244 -21.29 1.47 3.63
C GLU A 244 -22.74 1.90 3.33
N THR A 245 -23.17 3.04 3.84
CA THR A 245 -24.51 3.59 3.57
C THR A 245 -24.64 3.93 2.08
N VAL A 246 -23.66 4.62 1.50
CA VAL A 246 -23.61 4.90 0.05
C VAL A 246 -23.57 3.60 -0.76
N LYS A 247 -22.74 2.63 -0.34
CA LYS A 247 -22.65 1.30 -0.96
C LYS A 247 -24.02 0.62 -1.04
N ASN A 248 -24.75 0.61 0.07
CA ASN A 248 -26.07 -0.03 0.16
C ASN A 248 -27.12 0.70 -0.69
N ALA A 249 -27.14 2.03 -0.63
CA ALA A 249 -28.10 2.84 -1.39
C ALA A 249 -27.87 2.75 -2.91
N ALA A 250 -26.62 2.68 -3.37
CA ALA A 250 -26.28 2.51 -4.78
C ALA A 250 -26.32 1.05 -5.29
N GLY A 251 -26.40 0.06 -4.39
CA GLY A 251 -26.36 -1.37 -4.78
C GLY A 251 -25.01 -1.82 -5.35
N VAL A 252 -23.90 -1.24 -4.90
CA VAL A 252 -22.53 -1.50 -5.39
C VAL A 252 -21.63 -2.11 -4.30
N SER A 253 -20.36 -2.39 -4.58
CA SER A 253 -19.42 -2.85 -3.54
C SER A 253 -18.73 -1.67 -2.83
N LEU A 254 -18.23 -1.89 -1.61
CA LEU A 254 -17.48 -0.88 -0.85
C LEU A 254 -16.29 -0.33 -1.67
N ASN A 255 -15.60 -1.22 -2.39
CA ASN A 255 -14.47 -0.84 -3.23
C ASN A 255 -14.89 0.07 -4.39
N ASP A 256 -16.11 -0.06 -4.92
CA ASP A 256 -16.60 0.80 -5.99
C ASP A 256 -16.85 2.23 -5.48
N VAL A 257 -17.44 2.37 -4.28
CA VAL A 257 -17.61 3.68 -3.62
C VAL A 257 -16.26 4.33 -3.34
N VAL A 258 -15.29 3.57 -2.82
CA VAL A 258 -13.93 4.06 -2.55
C VAL A 258 -13.22 4.51 -3.83
N LEU A 259 -13.35 3.74 -4.93
CA LEU A 259 -12.81 4.15 -6.22
C LEU A 259 -13.51 5.41 -6.75
N ALA A 260 -14.81 5.56 -6.54
CA ALA A 260 -15.56 6.77 -6.91
C ALA A 260 -15.15 7.99 -6.08
N MET A 261 -14.90 7.81 -4.76
CA MET A 261 -14.32 8.84 -3.91
C MET A 261 -12.98 9.32 -4.50
N CYS A 262 -12.06 8.39 -4.77
CA CYS A 262 -10.77 8.68 -5.40
C CYS A 262 -10.92 9.33 -6.77
N ALA A 263 -11.86 8.89 -7.60
CA ALA A 263 -12.08 9.43 -8.92
C ALA A 263 -12.53 10.89 -8.88
N GLY A 264 -13.52 11.23 -8.04
CA GLY A 264 -13.95 12.62 -7.84
C GLY A 264 -12.81 13.46 -7.26
N ALA A 265 -12.05 12.92 -6.30
CA ALA A 265 -10.93 13.64 -5.70
C ALA A 265 -9.81 13.94 -6.69
N LEU A 266 -9.45 12.95 -7.53
CA LEU A 266 -8.45 13.10 -8.60
C LEU A 266 -8.93 14.06 -9.68
N ARG A 267 -10.22 14.03 -10.02
CA ARG A 267 -10.82 14.96 -10.97
C ARG A 267 -10.65 16.40 -10.50
N CYS A 268 -11.18 16.73 -9.32
CA CYS A 268 -11.08 18.09 -8.78
C CYS A 268 -9.63 18.53 -8.58
N TYR A 269 -8.76 17.62 -8.12
CA TYR A 269 -7.34 17.93 -7.97
C TYR A 269 -6.66 18.25 -9.32
N LEU A 270 -7.00 17.53 -10.39
CA LEU A 270 -6.46 17.82 -11.72
C LEU A 270 -7.07 19.09 -12.33
N GLU A 271 -8.34 19.39 -12.07
CA GLU A 271 -8.98 20.66 -12.44
C GLU A 271 -8.29 21.86 -11.74
N ASP A 272 -8.05 21.76 -10.43
CA ASP A 272 -7.32 22.76 -9.63
C ASP A 272 -5.91 23.08 -10.16
N ASN A 273 -5.35 22.20 -10.99
CA ASN A 273 -4.02 22.32 -11.58
C ASN A 273 -4.06 22.48 -13.11
N ASP A 274 -5.23 22.74 -13.71
CA ASP A 274 -5.43 22.87 -15.16
C ASP A 274 -4.87 21.67 -15.96
N ALA A 275 -5.00 20.47 -15.40
CA ALA A 275 -4.34 19.25 -15.86
C ALA A 275 -5.30 18.05 -16.02
N LEU A 276 -6.61 18.28 -15.99
CA LEU A 276 -7.61 17.24 -16.24
C LEU A 276 -7.64 16.90 -17.75
N PRO A 277 -7.38 15.64 -18.15
CA PRO A 277 -7.51 15.24 -19.56
C PRO A 277 -8.98 15.03 -19.97
N ASP A 278 -9.27 15.18 -21.27
CA ASP A 278 -10.58 14.86 -21.84
C ASP A 278 -10.95 13.38 -21.69
N ALA A 279 -9.95 12.49 -21.73
CA ALA A 279 -10.12 11.05 -21.54
C ALA A 279 -10.10 10.68 -20.04
N PRO A 280 -10.81 9.62 -19.61
CA PRO A 280 -10.79 9.19 -18.22
C PRO A 280 -9.40 8.76 -17.74
N LEU A 281 -9.13 9.00 -16.45
CA LEU A 281 -8.04 8.33 -15.77
C LEU A 281 -8.31 6.83 -15.63
N VAL A 282 -7.24 6.05 -15.67
CA VAL A 282 -7.25 4.61 -15.41
C VAL A 282 -6.48 4.31 -14.12
N ALA A 283 -7.13 3.63 -13.18
CA ALA A 283 -6.48 3.15 -11.96
C ALA A 283 -6.07 1.68 -12.09
N MET A 284 -4.86 1.36 -11.65
CA MET A 284 -4.53 -0.03 -11.35
C MET A 284 -5.05 -0.36 -9.95
N VAL A 285 -5.87 -1.40 -9.86
CA VAL A 285 -6.50 -1.85 -8.62
C VAL A 285 -6.07 -3.27 -8.31
N ARG A 286 -5.62 -3.51 -7.07
CA ARG A 286 -5.32 -4.85 -6.58
C ARG A 286 -6.62 -5.58 -6.22
N VAL A 287 -6.78 -6.80 -6.71
CA VAL A 287 -7.96 -7.64 -6.41
C VAL A 287 -7.53 -8.98 -5.83
N SER A 288 -8.33 -9.50 -4.88
CA SER A 288 -8.12 -10.84 -4.35
C SER A 288 -8.42 -11.89 -5.43
N LEU A 289 -7.50 -12.83 -5.63
CA LEU A 289 -7.70 -14.01 -6.49
C LEU A 289 -8.19 -15.23 -5.70
N ARG A 290 -8.53 -15.06 -4.43
CA ARG A 290 -8.98 -16.16 -3.56
C ARG A 290 -10.34 -16.67 -4.00
N THR A 291 -10.49 -17.99 -4.00
CA THR A 291 -11.80 -18.64 -4.10
C THR A 291 -12.21 -19.18 -2.73
N GLU A 292 -13.49 -19.50 -2.54
CA GLU A 292 -14.05 -20.00 -1.27
C GLU A 292 -13.37 -21.30 -0.77
N ARG A 293 -12.63 -21.99 -1.63
CA ARG A 293 -11.93 -23.26 -1.33
C ARG A 293 -10.52 -23.07 -0.78
N ASP A 294 -10.00 -21.84 -0.72
CA ASP A 294 -8.64 -21.56 -0.29
C ASP A 294 -8.55 -21.33 1.23
N SER A 295 -7.57 -21.94 1.89
CA SER A 295 -7.32 -21.72 3.32
C SER A 295 -6.81 -20.30 3.59
N VAL A 296 -7.03 -19.81 4.81
CA VAL A 296 -6.61 -18.46 5.23
C VAL A 296 -5.07 -18.41 5.33
N GLY A 297 -4.41 -17.99 4.25
CA GLY A 297 -2.97 -17.73 4.21
C GLY A 297 -2.40 -17.75 2.79
N GLY A 298 -1.60 -16.74 2.42
CA GLY A 298 -0.93 -16.64 1.10
C GLY A 298 -1.28 -15.37 0.32
N ASN A 299 -0.27 -14.81 -0.36
CA ASN A 299 -0.38 -13.64 -1.23
C ASN A 299 -0.93 -14.04 -2.61
N MET A 300 -2.24 -14.06 -2.76
CA MET A 300 -2.91 -14.30 -4.04
C MET A 300 -3.66 -13.04 -4.46
N VAL A 301 -2.90 -12.07 -4.96
CA VAL A 301 -3.38 -10.74 -5.33
C VAL A 301 -3.13 -10.51 -6.81
N GLY A 302 -4.21 -10.37 -7.58
CA GLY A 302 -4.20 -9.99 -8.99
C GLY A 302 -4.25 -8.47 -9.16
N ALA A 303 -4.22 -8.02 -10.41
CA ALA A 303 -4.38 -6.62 -10.77
C ALA A 303 -5.42 -6.47 -11.89
N VAL A 304 -6.21 -5.41 -11.82
CA VAL A 304 -7.16 -5.01 -12.87
C VAL A 304 -7.00 -3.51 -13.17
N LEU A 305 -7.38 -3.10 -14.38
CA LEU A 305 -7.42 -1.70 -14.78
C LEU A 305 -8.85 -1.19 -14.72
N CYS A 306 -9.09 -0.20 -13.86
CA CYS A 306 -10.40 0.41 -13.66
C CYS A 306 -10.46 1.76 -14.36
N ASN A 307 -11.48 1.96 -15.20
CA ASN A 307 -11.83 3.27 -15.71
C ASN A 307 -12.45 4.09 -14.57
N LEU A 308 -11.79 5.18 -14.17
CA LEU A 308 -12.25 6.06 -13.09
C LEU A 308 -13.33 7.05 -13.54
N ALA A 309 -13.66 7.11 -14.83
CA ALA A 309 -14.68 7.98 -15.39
C ALA A 309 -14.53 9.46 -14.98
N THR A 310 -13.27 9.94 -14.86
CA THR A 310 -12.96 11.31 -14.42
C THR A 310 -13.39 12.39 -15.41
N HIS A 311 -13.72 12.02 -16.65
CA HIS A 311 -14.29 12.94 -17.65
C HIS A 311 -15.78 13.23 -17.40
N LEU A 312 -16.46 12.45 -16.54
CA LEU A 312 -17.86 12.67 -16.18
C LEU A 312 -17.97 13.55 -14.93
N ASP A 313 -18.77 14.60 -15.04
CA ASP A 313 -19.05 15.54 -13.95
C ASP A 313 -19.94 14.87 -12.88
N ASP A 314 -20.99 14.18 -13.33
CA ASP A 314 -22.01 13.57 -12.47
C ASP A 314 -21.44 12.42 -11.61
N PRO A 315 -21.47 12.53 -10.26
CA PRO A 315 -20.99 11.49 -9.35
C PRO A 315 -21.74 10.15 -9.50
N ALA A 316 -23.03 10.15 -9.83
CA ALA A 316 -23.82 8.93 -10.02
C ALA A 316 -23.35 8.17 -11.26
N GLN A 317 -23.17 8.90 -12.38
CA GLN A 317 -22.69 8.31 -13.63
C GLN A 317 -21.26 7.78 -13.48
N ARG A 318 -20.39 8.55 -12.80
CA ARG A 318 -19.02 8.13 -12.48
C ARG A 318 -19.01 6.84 -11.66
N LEU A 319 -19.83 6.73 -10.62
CA LEU A 319 -19.97 5.51 -9.83
C LEU A 319 -20.46 4.32 -10.67
N ALA A 320 -21.48 4.53 -11.52
CA ALA A 320 -22.03 3.48 -12.38
C ALA A 320 -20.97 2.92 -13.36
N VAL A 321 -20.18 3.79 -14.00
CA VAL A 321 -19.11 3.37 -14.91
C VAL A 321 -17.99 2.64 -14.15
N ILE A 322 -17.59 3.14 -12.98
CA ILE A 322 -16.59 2.47 -12.13
C ILE A 322 -17.07 1.07 -11.72
N HIS A 323 -18.32 0.96 -11.26
CA HIS A 323 -18.91 -0.31 -10.87
C HIS A 323 -18.94 -1.31 -12.03
N ALA A 324 -19.38 -0.88 -13.23
CA ALA A 324 -19.38 -1.71 -14.42
C ALA A 324 -17.96 -2.16 -14.79
N SER A 325 -17.00 -1.23 -14.81
CA SER A 325 -15.59 -1.51 -15.11
C SER A 325 -15.00 -2.56 -14.13
N MET A 326 -15.22 -2.41 -12.82
CA MET A 326 -14.72 -3.36 -11.83
C MET A 326 -15.42 -4.72 -11.93
N ARG A 327 -16.73 -4.74 -12.12
CA ARG A 327 -17.51 -5.96 -12.29
C ARG A 327 -17.03 -6.78 -13.48
N ASP A 328 -16.86 -6.15 -14.63
CA ASP A 328 -16.55 -6.84 -15.87
C ASP A 328 -15.09 -7.32 -15.90
N ASN A 329 -14.14 -6.54 -15.36
CA ASN A 329 -12.78 -7.00 -15.11
C ASN A 329 -12.71 -8.20 -14.15
N LYS A 330 -13.48 -8.18 -13.05
CA LYS A 330 -13.53 -9.30 -12.10
C LYS A 330 -14.12 -10.57 -12.74
N LYS A 331 -15.13 -10.43 -13.61
CA LYS A 331 -15.70 -11.57 -14.36
C LYS A 331 -14.66 -12.25 -15.25
N VAL A 332 -13.86 -11.49 -16.00
CA VAL A 332 -12.75 -12.07 -16.80
C VAL A 332 -11.77 -12.80 -15.91
N LEU A 333 -11.33 -12.16 -14.83
CA LEU A 333 -10.33 -12.75 -13.94
C LEU A 333 -10.83 -14.04 -13.27
N ALA A 334 -12.12 -14.12 -12.95
CA ALA A 334 -12.77 -15.30 -12.38
C ALA A 334 -12.92 -16.47 -13.37
N GLN A 335 -13.00 -16.18 -14.67
CA GLN A 335 -13.09 -17.20 -15.72
C GLN A 335 -11.73 -17.79 -16.11
N LEU A 336 -10.63 -17.11 -15.77
CA LEU A 336 -9.28 -17.56 -16.08
C LEU A 336 -8.76 -18.57 -15.05
N PRO A 337 -8.09 -19.65 -15.49
CA PRO A 337 -7.26 -20.46 -14.61
C PRO A 337 -6.24 -19.58 -13.87
N ARG A 338 -5.94 -19.92 -12.60
CA ARG A 338 -5.08 -19.11 -11.71
C ARG A 338 -3.76 -18.67 -12.33
N ALA A 339 -3.07 -19.57 -13.03
CA ALA A 339 -1.80 -19.25 -13.68
C ALA A 339 -1.97 -18.17 -14.78
N GLN A 340 -3.08 -18.21 -15.52
CA GLN A 340 -3.39 -17.22 -16.56
C GLN A 340 -3.81 -15.88 -15.95
N ALA A 341 -4.59 -15.90 -14.85
CA ALA A 341 -4.93 -14.69 -14.09
C ALA A 341 -3.68 -13.97 -13.54
N LEU A 342 -2.71 -14.74 -13.02
CA LEU A 342 -1.42 -14.21 -12.57
C LEU A 342 -0.57 -13.70 -13.75
N ALA A 343 -0.50 -14.44 -14.86
CA ALA A 343 0.20 -14.01 -16.06
C ALA A 343 -0.37 -12.71 -16.64
N LEU A 344 -1.70 -12.59 -16.70
CA LEU A 344 -2.38 -11.35 -17.10
C LEU A 344 -2.06 -10.20 -16.12
N SER A 345 -2.10 -10.46 -14.81
CA SER A 345 -1.73 -9.45 -13.81
C SER A 345 -0.29 -8.97 -13.99
N LEU A 346 0.65 -9.88 -14.27
CA LEU A 346 2.05 -9.55 -14.57
C LEU A 346 2.18 -8.78 -15.88
N LEU A 347 1.40 -9.14 -16.91
CA LEU A 347 1.36 -8.42 -18.19
C LEU A 347 0.86 -6.98 -18.03
N LEU A 348 -0.14 -6.73 -17.18
CA LEU A 348 -0.62 -5.37 -16.90
C LEU A 348 0.41 -4.53 -16.13
N LEU A 349 1.30 -5.18 -15.37
CA LEU A 349 2.37 -4.55 -14.60
C LEU A 349 3.67 -4.37 -15.40
N SER A 350 3.91 -5.20 -16.41
CA SER A 350 5.16 -5.21 -17.20
C SER A 350 5.52 -3.86 -17.82
N PRO A 351 4.58 -3.00 -18.26
CA PRO A 351 4.93 -1.71 -18.82
C PRO A 351 5.38 -0.70 -17.77
N ALA A 352 4.86 -0.81 -16.54
CA ALA A 352 5.34 0.01 -15.43
C ALA A 352 6.79 -0.36 -15.07
N ALA A 353 7.15 -1.64 -15.20
CA ALA A 353 8.54 -2.08 -15.07
C ALA A 353 9.40 -1.58 -16.24
N LEU A 354 8.91 -1.61 -17.48
CA LEU A 354 9.65 -1.09 -18.65
C LEU A 354 9.86 0.43 -18.59
N ASN A 355 8.91 1.19 -18.05
CA ASN A 355 9.04 2.64 -17.85
C ASN A 355 10.05 3.04 -16.76
N THR A 356 10.61 2.07 -16.01
CA THR A 356 11.77 2.31 -15.16
C THR A 356 13.09 2.41 -15.95
N LEU A 357 13.10 1.95 -17.21
CA LEU A 357 14.26 2.09 -18.10
C LEU A 357 14.37 3.54 -18.61
N PRO A 358 15.56 4.18 -18.52
CA PRO A 358 15.76 5.53 -19.03
C PRO A 358 15.37 5.66 -20.51
N GLY A 359 14.56 6.67 -20.85
CA GLY A 359 14.20 7.01 -22.24
C GLY A 359 12.95 6.33 -22.82
N LEU A 360 12.46 5.23 -22.24
CA LEU A 360 11.22 4.58 -22.73
C LEU A 360 9.93 5.27 -22.24
N SER A 361 9.98 5.88 -21.05
CA SER A 361 8.82 6.54 -20.42
C SER A 361 8.30 7.76 -21.18
N THR A 362 9.09 8.34 -22.09
CA THR A 362 8.70 9.52 -22.88
C THR A 362 7.95 9.17 -24.17
N VAL A 363 8.01 7.91 -24.64
CA VAL A 363 7.53 7.54 -25.99
C VAL A 363 6.23 6.73 -25.97
N THR A 364 5.95 5.95 -24.91
CA THR A 364 4.75 5.10 -24.81
C THR A 364 3.72 5.66 -23.83
N PRO A 365 2.40 5.61 -24.12
CA PRO A 365 1.38 5.99 -23.13
C PRO A 365 1.56 5.21 -21.81
N PRO A 366 1.22 5.79 -20.66
CA PRO A 366 1.34 5.06 -19.39
C PRO A 366 0.36 3.87 -19.37
N PRO A 367 0.70 2.76 -18.69
CA PRO A 367 -0.23 1.63 -18.56
C PRO A 367 -1.48 1.98 -17.74
N PHE A 368 -1.34 2.86 -16.75
CA PHE A 368 -2.39 3.41 -15.88
C PHE A 368 -1.92 4.74 -15.31
N ASN A 369 -2.82 5.56 -14.78
CA ASN A 369 -2.48 6.88 -14.22
C ASN A 369 -2.07 6.84 -12.75
N VAL A 370 -2.69 5.96 -11.97
CA VAL A 370 -2.56 5.90 -10.52
C VAL A 370 -2.74 4.48 -10.01
N CYS A 371 -2.04 4.12 -8.92
CA CYS A 371 -2.29 2.90 -8.17
C CYS A 371 -3.25 3.20 -7.01
N ILE A 372 -4.34 2.44 -6.92
CA ILE A 372 -5.27 2.47 -5.79
C ILE A 372 -5.35 1.07 -5.18
N SER A 373 -4.92 0.94 -3.92
CA SER A 373 -4.86 -0.34 -3.23
C SER A 373 -5.68 -0.34 -1.94
N ASN A 374 -6.59 -1.30 -1.80
CA ASN A 374 -7.36 -1.52 -0.58
C ASN A 374 -6.85 -2.79 0.10
N VAL A 375 -6.15 -2.64 1.23
CA VAL A 375 -5.65 -3.76 2.01
C VAL A 375 -6.68 -4.11 3.09
N PRO A 376 -7.21 -5.36 3.10
CA PRO A 376 -8.25 -5.76 4.04
C PRO A 376 -7.84 -5.46 5.47
N GLY A 377 -8.62 -4.68 6.22
CA GLY A 377 -8.37 -4.26 7.59
C GLY A 377 -8.83 -5.22 8.67
N VAL A 378 -9.04 -4.70 9.88
CA VAL A 378 -9.62 -5.42 11.03
C VAL A 378 -10.69 -4.56 11.69
N ARG A 379 -11.86 -5.15 11.98
CA ARG A 379 -13.01 -4.42 12.56
C ARG A 379 -13.02 -4.37 14.09
N GLU A 380 -12.30 -5.27 14.76
CA GLU A 380 -12.17 -5.16 16.22
C GLU A 380 -11.17 -4.05 16.58
N PRO A 381 -11.41 -3.30 17.68
CA PRO A 381 -10.41 -2.39 18.24
C PRO A 381 -9.09 -3.10 18.54
N ARG A 382 -8.01 -2.34 18.44
CA ARG A 382 -6.64 -2.85 18.58
C ARG A 382 -5.84 -1.92 19.48
N TYR A 383 -4.95 -2.51 20.28
CA TYR A 383 -4.19 -1.78 21.28
C TYR A 383 -2.70 -2.06 21.16
N PHE A 384 -1.87 -1.12 21.59
CA PHE A 384 -0.43 -1.27 21.71
C PHE A 384 0.01 -0.78 23.08
N ASN A 385 0.45 -1.70 23.95
CA ASN A 385 0.81 -1.37 25.34
C ASN A 385 -0.32 -0.62 26.07
N GLY A 386 -1.56 -1.11 25.92
CA GLY A 386 -2.78 -0.46 26.42
C GLY A 386 -3.27 0.76 25.62
N ALA A 387 -2.45 1.38 24.76
CA ALA A 387 -2.87 2.53 23.95
C ALA A 387 -3.75 2.09 22.78
N ARG A 388 -4.91 2.74 22.59
CA ARG A 388 -5.87 2.39 21.52
C ARG A 388 -5.38 2.88 20.17
N LEU A 389 -5.36 2.00 19.18
CA LEU A 389 -5.12 2.37 17.78
C LEU A 389 -6.36 3.11 17.23
N VAL A 390 -6.17 4.36 16.81
CA VAL A 390 -7.25 5.23 16.29
C VAL A 390 -7.04 5.67 14.84
N GLY A 391 -5.92 5.26 14.24
CA GLY A 391 -5.69 5.40 12.80
C GLY A 391 -4.51 4.55 12.35
N ASN A 392 -4.61 3.92 11.19
CA ASN A 392 -3.56 3.09 10.61
C ASN A 392 -3.43 3.39 9.11
N TYR A 393 -2.55 4.32 8.78
CA TYR A 393 -2.42 4.86 7.42
C TYR A 393 -1.30 4.16 6.66
N PRO A 394 -1.60 3.29 5.69
CA PRO A 394 -0.58 2.64 4.88
C PRO A 394 0.05 3.63 3.91
N LEU A 395 1.38 3.72 3.89
CA LEU A 395 2.16 4.59 3.04
C LEU A 395 2.93 3.73 2.04
N SER A 396 2.42 3.66 0.82
CA SER A 396 3.07 2.93 -0.28
C SER A 396 4.02 3.85 -1.05
N LEU A 397 4.59 3.33 -2.14
CA LEU A 397 5.64 4.00 -2.91
C LEU A 397 5.11 4.55 -4.24
N PRO A 398 5.49 5.78 -4.59
CA PRO A 398 5.54 6.27 -5.97
C PRO A 398 6.74 5.69 -6.71
N ILE A 399 6.55 5.35 -7.99
CA ILE A 399 7.61 4.95 -8.93
C ILE A 399 7.62 5.88 -10.14
N ASN A 400 8.69 5.82 -10.93
CA ASN A 400 8.78 6.58 -12.17
C ASN A 400 7.56 6.36 -13.07
N GLY A 401 6.95 7.45 -13.55
CA GLY A 401 5.71 7.41 -14.33
C GLY A 401 4.45 7.16 -13.48
N GLN A 402 4.55 7.07 -12.15
CA GLN A 402 3.45 6.95 -11.19
C GLN A 402 3.73 7.83 -9.97
N ALA A 403 3.52 9.13 -10.13
CA ALA A 403 3.88 10.14 -9.14
C ALA A 403 3.00 10.15 -7.89
N LEU A 404 1.89 9.41 -7.90
CA LEU A 404 0.93 9.29 -6.81
C LEU A 404 0.56 7.82 -6.58
N ASN A 405 0.50 7.44 -5.31
CA ASN A 405 -0.06 6.18 -4.85
C ASN A 405 -1.10 6.44 -3.76
N ILE A 406 -2.26 5.80 -3.87
CA ILE A 406 -3.32 5.84 -2.88
C ILE A 406 -3.48 4.44 -2.30
N THR A 407 -3.23 4.29 -1.01
CA THR A 407 -3.44 3.02 -0.30
C THR A 407 -4.37 3.26 0.87
N LEU A 408 -5.26 2.31 1.12
CA LEU A 408 -6.17 2.37 2.25
C LEU A 408 -6.32 1.03 2.94
N THR A 409 -6.75 1.08 4.19
CA THR A 409 -7.11 -0.09 5.00
C THR A 409 -8.24 0.29 5.94
N SER A 410 -8.88 -0.71 6.56
CA SER A 410 -9.86 -0.46 7.62
C SER A 410 -9.29 -0.73 9.01
N THR A 411 -9.66 0.11 9.96
CA THR A 411 -9.28 0.00 11.37
C THR A 411 -10.50 0.26 12.20
N ALA A 412 -11.01 -0.77 12.87
CA ALA A 412 -12.28 -0.71 13.58
C ALA A 412 -13.43 -0.21 12.67
N ASP A 413 -14.01 0.93 13.03
CA ASP A 413 -15.08 1.68 12.38
C ASP A 413 -14.57 2.72 11.36
N ARG A 414 -13.27 2.71 11.05
CA ARG A 414 -12.62 3.71 10.20
C ARG A 414 -12.09 3.12 8.92
N LEU A 415 -12.17 3.91 7.85
CA LEU A 415 -11.49 3.70 6.58
C LEU A 415 -10.32 4.68 6.48
N ASP A 416 -9.11 4.17 6.61
CA ASP A 416 -7.88 4.95 6.71
C ASP A 416 -7.19 5.04 5.35
N PHE A 417 -7.09 6.25 4.78
CA PHE A 417 -6.37 6.52 3.54
C PHE A 417 -4.97 7.04 3.84
N GLY A 418 -3.98 6.48 3.16
CA GLY A 418 -2.64 7.01 3.03
C GLY A 418 -2.31 7.30 1.57
N LEU A 419 -1.99 8.56 1.30
CA LEU A 419 -1.62 9.08 -0.01
C LEU A 419 -0.14 9.40 0.04
N VAL A 420 0.63 8.89 -0.92
CA VAL A 420 2.05 9.22 -1.06
C VAL A 420 2.27 9.74 -2.47
N GLY A 421 2.80 10.96 -2.57
CA GLY A 421 3.11 11.60 -3.83
C GLY A 421 4.55 12.09 -3.92
N CYS A 422 5.08 12.20 -5.14
CA CYS A 422 6.28 12.98 -5.41
C CYS A 422 6.01 14.44 -5.06
N ARG A 423 6.85 15.02 -4.19
CA ARG A 423 6.60 16.36 -3.64
C ARG A 423 6.52 17.46 -4.72
N SER A 424 7.32 17.34 -5.77
CA SER A 424 7.37 18.32 -6.87
C SER A 424 6.30 18.06 -7.93
N SER A 425 6.04 16.79 -8.27
CA SER A 425 5.09 16.42 -9.34
C SER A 425 3.63 16.44 -8.87
N VAL A 426 3.39 16.34 -7.56
CA VAL A 426 2.04 16.37 -6.95
C VAL A 426 1.98 17.51 -5.92
N PRO A 427 1.98 18.77 -6.38
CA PRO A 427 2.02 19.94 -5.50
C PRO A 427 0.76 20.01 -4.63
N HIS A 428 0.91 20.41 -3.37
CA HIS A 428 -0.23 20.52 -2.45
C HIS A 428 -1.09 19.24 -2.29
N LEU A 429 -0.51 18.04 -2.44
CA LEU A 429 -1.17 16.73 -2.29
C LEU A 429 -2.23 16.64 -1.17
N GLN A 430 -2.00 17.28 -0.02
CA GLN A 430 -2.93 17.29 1.11
C GLN A 430 -4.32 17.84 0.77
N ARG A 431 -4.49 18.67 -0.27
CA ARG A 431 -5.80 19.15 -0.75
C ARG A 431 -6.69 18.01 -1.21
N MET A 432 -6.10 16.93 -1.72
CA MET A 432 -6.84 15.74 -2.15
C MET A 432 -7.64 15.10 -1.01
N LEU A 433 -7.24 15.27 0.26
CA LEU A 433 -8.05 14.83 1.40
C LEU A 433 -9.40 15.59 1.48
N GLY A 434 -9.40 16.89 1.16
CA GLY A 434 -10.61 17.69 1.08
C GLY A 434 -11.50 17.30 -0.12
N HIS A 435 -10.88 17.01 -1.26
CA HIS A 435 -11.62 16.52 -2.42
C HIS A 435 -12.19 15.11 -2.22
N LEU A 436 -11.53 14.24 -1.44
CA LEU A 436 -12.07 12.93 -1.03
C LEU A 436 -13.34 13.09 -0.19
N GLU A 437 -13.35 14.01 0.79
CA GLU A 437 -14.56 14.32 1.57
C GLU A 437 -15.67 14.91 0.68
N THR A 438 -15.31 15.81 -0.23
CA THR A 438 -16.27 16.45 -1.14
C THR A 438 -16.91 15.40 -2.06
N SER A 439 -16.10 14.51 -2.63
CA SER A 439 -16.57 13.41 -3.48
C SER A 439 -17.48 12.44 -2.72
N LEU A 440 -17.19 12.13 -1.45
CA LEU A 440 -18.09 11.33 -0.62
C LEU A 440 -19.45 12.01 -0.43
N LYS A 441 -19.48 13.32 -0.13
CA LYS A 441 -20.73 14.09 0.00
C LYS A 441 -21.53 14.16 -1.29
N GLU A 442 -20.86 14.27 -2.43
CA GLU A 442 -21.50 14.23 -3.74
C GLU A 442 -22.14 12.86 -4.01
N LEU A 443 -21.45 11.78 -3.64
CA LEU A 443 -22.01 10.43 -3.73
C LEU A 443 -23.19 10.22 -2.79
N GLU A 444 -23.12 10.71 -1.54
CA GLU A 444 -24.25 10.71 -0.59
C GLU A 444 -25.48 11.39 -1.21
N ARG A 445 -25.32 12.60 -1.76
CA ARG A 445 -26.41 13.32 -2.45
C ARG A 445 -26.94 12.59 -3.66
N ALA A 446 -26.06 11.99 -4.47
CA ALA A 446 -26.41 11.25 -5.68
C ALA A 446 -27.32 10.05 -5.41
N VAL A 447 -27.21 9.45 -4.23
CA VAL A 447 -28.04 8.31 -3.79
C VAL A 447 -29.17 8.72 -2.85
N GLY A 448 -29.36 10.02 -2.60
CA GLY A 448 -30.45 10.56 -1.77
C GLY A 448 -30.24 10.47 -0.26
N LEU A 449 -28.99 10.55 0.22
CA LEU A 449 -28.60 10.55 1.64
C LEU A 449 -28.29 11.95 2.19
#